data_AF-A0A2M8Q4M8-F1
#
_entry.id   AF-A0A2M8Q4M8-F1
#
_cell.length_a   1.000
_cell.length_b   1.000
_cell.length_c   1.000
_cell.angle_alpha   90.00
_cell.angle_beta   90.00
_cell.angle_gamma   90.00
#
_symmetry.space_group_name_H-M   'P 1'
#
loop_
_entity.id
_entity.type
_entity.pdbx_description
1 polymer ?
#
loop_
_entity_poly.entity_id
_entity_poly.type
_entity_poly.pdbx_seq_one_letter_code
_entity_poly.pdbx_strand_id
1 'polypeptide(L)'
;MTVAFHELYHQTARALMPLYATDLVQAMVDANLDVATYDWLIHIYGQHPRPFTLADWLTYYQPNRLEPQWLAKLYEGGHLYEENGGFVLVEQTLKWLRDHLAADQEALAAIPLPSFELDTLVKRLYYLINQEVVKAHTRHLAALRPANAAHPLVKIDHALTELMTLSAESMDALTAQVFSEEEQAQLRADFEALLNHLYQHIGLKLWSLLRQTHEQFLNLVGKAERMVMSALGYSPIDVMVLYAAFALDPPTLEGVIRYYPCHNPEKLREVWLRLTEHGVIAQQEEHYALTVTGRDHIRKLFDGILAVFETVEGIPQEQIFELHSRLNHVLGAAIDNPEYDTFGAETTRRLQLPRPHPLGLMMQVVDDLLALRDDLRRNVWQSLEMTGVQWEAFWLIANYGLHSVEQIAGQLKDRGYKAQDYAQALVALLERGWLEYHDEKYYLSEDGKRVCIKMTADIDRALGKVWLVLEDALPNTYHALRTLYYGISKLVKKPVVVPSVD
;
A
#
# COMPACT_ATOMS: atom_id res chain seq x y z
N MET A 1 -2.10 -29.86 18.94
CA MET A 1 -3.46 -29.44 18.53
C MET A 1 -3.84 -28.06 19.06
N THR A 2 -3.71 -27.79 20.36
CA THR A 2 -4.11 -26.50 20.98
C THR A 2 -3.31 -25.28 20.51
N VAL A 3 -2.02 -25.44 20.20
CA VAL A 3 -1.16 -24.36 19.65
C VAL A 3 -1.50 -24.05 18.18
N ALA A 4 -1.75 -25.08 17.37
CA ALA A 4 -2.14 -24.91 15.97
C ALA A 4 -3.56 -24.30 15.81
N PHE A 5 -4.46 -24.60 16.76
CA PHE A 5 -5.79 -23.98 16.82
C PHE A 5 -5.72 -22.49 17.18
N HIS A 6 -4.85 -22.11 18.13
CA HIS A 6 -4.56 -20.70 18.45
C HIS A 6 -3.95 -19.96 17.26
N GLU A 7 -3.07 -20.61 16.51
CA GLU A 7 -2.40 -20.00 15.36
C GLU A 7 -3.37 -19.82 14.17
N LEU A 8 -4.28 -20.77 13.94
CA LEU A 8 -5.36 -20.65 12.96
C LEU A 8 -6.41 -19.59 13.36
N TYR A 9 -6.73 -19.49 14.66
CA TYR A 9 -7.60 -18.47 15.21
C TYR A 9 -7.04 -17.06 14.96
N HIS A 10 -5.75 -16.83 15.20
CA HIS A 10 -5.10 -15.56 14.89
C HIS A 10 -4.99 -15.26 13.39
N GLN A 11 -4.81 -16.28 12.54
CA GLN A 11 -4.78 -16.14 11.09
C GLN A 11 -6.16 -15.78 10.52
N THR A 12 -7.21 -16.40 11.05
CA THR A 12 -8.60 -16.15 10.67
C THR A 12 -9.04 -14.76 11.16
N ALA A 13 -8.71 -14.39 12.40
CA ALA A 13 -8.95 -13.05 12.93
C ALA A 13 -8.24 -11.95 12.11
N ARG A 14 -6.99 -12.17 11.67
CA ARG A 14 -6.27 -11.21 10.80
C ARG A 14 -6.84 -11.11 9.39
N ALA A 15 -7.32 -12.21 8.82
CA ALA A 15 -7.96 -12.20 7.50
C ALA A 15 -9.34 -11.51 7.53
N LEU A 16 -10.02 -11.53 8.69
CA LEU A 16 -11.33 -10.94 8.89
C LEU A 16 -11.28 -9.51 9.45
N MET A 17 -10.13 -9.05 9.96
CA MET A 17 -9.94 -7.68 10.45
C MET A 17 -10.41 -6.56 9.48
N PRO A 18 -10.27 -6.66 8.15
CA PRO A 18 -10.82 -5.65 7.24
C PRO A 18 -12.35 -5.54 7.26
N LEU A 19 -13.07 -6.60 7.67
CA LEU A 19 -14.54 -6.63 7.76
C LEU A 19 -15.06 -6.01 9.06
N TYR A 20 -14.22 -5.92 10.09
CA TYR A 20 -14.51 -5.32 11.40
C TYR A 20 -13.75 -4.01 11.63
N ALA A 21 -13.14 -3.46 10.58
CA ALA A 21 -12.29 -2.29 10.66
C ALA A 21 -13.00 -1.09 11.29
N THR A 22 -14.33 -0.98 11.19
CA THR A 22 -15.07 0.17 11.74
C THR A 22 -15.25 0.10 13.25
N ASP A 23 -15.66 -1.05 13.80
CA ASP A 23 -15.80 -1.24 15.26
C ASP A 23 -14.42 -1.27 15.94
N LEU A 24 -13.43 -1.85 15.26
CA LEU A 24 -12.04 -1.88 15.68
C LEU A 24 -11.40 -0.48 15.69
N VAL A 25 -11.58 0.30 14.62
CA VAL A 25 -11.10 1.69 14.55
C VAL A 25 -11.83 2.55 15.60
N GLN A 26 -13.12 2.34 15.85
CA GLN A 26 -13.84 3.08 16.88
C GLN A 26 -13.32 2.74 18.30
N ALA A 27 -13.11 1.46 18.61
CA ALA A 27 -12.55 1.04 19.89
C ALA A 27 -11.11 1.55 20.10
N MET A 28 -10.33 1.63 19.01
CA MET A 28 -8.99 2.23 19.01
C MET A 28 -9.02 3.75 19.18
N VAL A 29 -9.98 4.44 18.55
CA VAL A 29 -10.21 5.88 18.73
C VAL A 29 -10.64 6.18 20.17
N ASP A 30 -11.54 5.38 20.73
CA ASP A 30 -12.00 5.51 22.12
C ASP A 30 -10.87 5.26 23.14
N ALA A 31 -9.89 4.43 22.77
CA ALA A 31 -8.68 4.14 23.56
C ALA A 31 -7.48 5.06 23.22
N ASN A 32 -7.63 6.00 22.27
CA ASN A 32 -6.55 6.86 21.77
C ASN A 32 -5.31 6.07 21.26
N LEU A 33 -5.54 4.93 20.62
CA LEU A 33 -4.51 4.05 20.05
C LEU A 33 -4.50 4.15 18.52
N ASP A 34 -3.32 4.19 17.90
CA ASP A 34 -3.19 4.04 16.45
C ASP A 34 -3.16 2.55 16.03
N VAL A 35 -3.40 2.26 14.74
CA VAL A 35 -3.48 0.89 14.17
C VAL A 35 -2.22 0.08 14.47
N ALA A 36 -1.06 0.70 14.39
CA ALA A 36 0.21 0.04 14.67
C ALA A 36 0.33 -0.34 16.16
N THR A 37 -0.12 0.53 17.06
CA THR A 37 -0.12 0.31 18.51
C THR A 37 -1.09 -0.80 18.92
N TYR A 38 -2.26 -0.86 18.29
CA TYR A 38 -3.25 -1.91 18.53
C TYR A 38 -2.81 -3.29 18.02
N ASP A 39 -2.36 -3.38 16.76
CA ASP A 39 -1.84 -4.62 16.16
C ASP A 39 -0.72 -5.24 17.01
N TRP A 40 0.07 -4.36 17.61
CA TRP A 40 1.17 -4.72 18.48
C TRP A 40 0.71 -5.23 19.85
N LEU A 41 -0.27 -4.57 20.49
CA LEU A 41 -0.84 -5.03 21.77
C LEU A 41 -1.51 -6.41 21.64
N ILE A 42 -2.26 -6.64 20.56
CA ILE A 42 -2.87 -7.95 20.24
C ILE A 42 -1.79 -9.01 20.03
N HIS A 43 -0.73 -8.68 19.28
CA HIS A 43 0.37 -9.60 19.01
C HIS A 43 1.11 -10.03 20.29
N ILE A 44 1.38 -9.09 21.20
CA ILE A 44 2.04 -9.35 22.49
C ILE A 44 1.13 -10.18 23.39
N TYR A 45 -0.13 -9.78 23.53
CA TYR A 45 -1.09 -10.45 24.41
C TYR A 45 -1.35 -11.91 23.98
N GLY A 46 -1.46 -12.17 22.66
CA GLY A 46 -1.68 -13.52 22.13
C GLY A 46 -0.47 -14.47 22.27
N GLN A 47 0.75 -13.93 22.38
CA GLN A 47 1.97 -14.75 22.47
C GLN A 47 2.44 -14.99 23.92
N HIS A 48 2.16 -14.05 24.83
CA HIS A 48 2.73 -14.08 26.18
C HIS A 48 1.76 -13.49 27.24
N PRO A 49 1.00 -14.32 27.95
CA PRO A 49 0.05 -13.86 28.96
C PRO A 49 0.69 -13.46 30.31
N ARG A 50 2.02 -13.20 30.35
CA ARG A 50 2.77 -12.83 31.57
C ARG A 50 3.40 -11.44 31.43
N PRO A 51 3.70 -10.74 32.54
CA PRO A 51 4.39 -9.44 32.51
C PRO A 51 5.72 -9.52 31.76
N PHE A 52 6.04 -8.51 30.94
CA PHE A 52 7.32 -8.38 30.23
C PHE A 52 8.34 -7.62 31.07
N THR A 53 9.54 -8.18 31.23
CA THR A 53 10.67 -7.43 31.80
C THR A 53 11.39 -6.64 30.69
N LEU A 54 12.11 -5.55 31.02
CA LEU A 54 12.97 -4.84 30.05
C LEU A 54 14.05 -5.75 29.43
N ALA A 55 14.44 -6.81 30.12
CA ALA A 55 15.32 -7.84 29.55
C ALA A 55 14.60 -8.67 28.47
N ASP A 56 13.32 -9.02 28.66
CA ASP A 56 12.50 -9.66 27.62
C ASP A 56 12.32 -8.72 26.41
N TRP A 57 12.12 -7.43 26.67
CA TRP A 57 12.06 -6.38 25.64
C TRP A 57 13.32 -6.34 24.76
N LEU A 58 14.50 -6.32 25.39
CA LEU A 58 15.79 -6.21 24.69
C LEU A 58 16.26 -7.53 24.06
N THR A 59 15.83 -8.67 24.59
CA THR A 59 16.23 -10.00 24.10
C THR A 59 15.42 -10.43 22.89
N TYR A 60 14.12 -10.12 22.85
CA TYR A 60 13.24 -10.55 21.76
C TYR A 60 13.14 -9.57 20.62
N TYR A 61 13.38 -8.28 20.85
CA TYR A 61 13.23 -7.25 19.83
C TYR A 61 14.45 -6.34 19.77
N GLN A 62 14.99 -6.16 18.56
CA GLN A 62 16.10 -5.25 18.36
C GLN A 62 15.67 -3.84 18.80
N PRO A 63 16.42 -3.18 19.72
CA PRO A 63 16.05 -1.91 20.33
C PRO A 63 15.79 -0.76 19.33
N ASN A 64 16.15 -0.94 18.06
CA ASN A 64 16.07 0.09 17.01
C ASN A 64 14.79 0.01 16.15
N ARG A 65 13.82 -0.84 16.49
CA ARG A 65 12.53 -0.97 15.77
C ARG A 65 11.31 -0.49 16.55
N LEU A 66 11.45 -0.26 17.85
CA LEU A 66 10.42 0.40 18.64
C LEU A 66 10.75 1.88 18.63
N GLU A 67 9.90 2.70 17.98
CA GLU A 67 10.02 4.14 18.17
C GLU A 67 9.65 4.44 19.64
N PRO A 68 10.54 5.07 20.43
CA PRO A 68 10.31 5.33 21.85
C PRO A 68 8.97 6.02 22.17
N GLN A 69 8.40 6.72 21.17
CA GLN A 69 7.12 7.40 21.25
C GLN A 69 5.93 6.48 21.55
N TRP A 70 5.93 5.19 21.16
CA TRP A 70 4.78 4.31 21.42
C TRP A 70 4.72 3.83 22.87
N LEU A 71 5.86 3.46 23.44
CA LEU A 71 5.96 3.16 24.87
C LEU A 71 5.61 4.38 25.71
N ALA A 72 6.07 5.56 25.30
CA ALA A 72 5.69 6.83 25.92
C ALA A 72 4.17 7.06 25.85
N LYS A 73 3.54 6.92 24.67
CA LYS A 73 2.08 7.07 24.51
C LYS A 73 1.27 6.07 25.37
N LEU A 74 1.68 4.80 25.40
CA LEU A 74 0.99 3.78 26.20
C LEU A 74 1.17 4.00 27.71
N TYR A 75 2.35 4.48 28.12
CA TYR A 75 2.62 4.85 29.51
C TYR A 75 1.87 6.13 29.92
N GLU A 76 1.94 7.18 29.10
CA GLU A 76 1.22 8.46 29.30
C GLU A 76 -0.31 8.25 29.28
N GLY A 77 -0.80 7.33 28.45
CA GLY A 77 -2.20 6.92 28.40
C GLY A 77 -2.65 6.04 29.57
N GLY A 78 -1.76 5.71 30.51
CA GLY A 78 -2.07 4.87 31.67
C GLY A 78 -2.32 3.40 31.33
N HIS A 79 -1.98 2.96 30.12
CA HIS A 79 -2.10 1.56 29.72
C HIS A 79 -0.96 0.70 30.23
N LEU A 80 0.18 1.31 30.54
CA LEU A 80 1.36 0.67 31.13
C LEU A 80 1.70 1.33 32.46
N TYR A 81 2.25 0.56 33.39
CA TYR A 81 2.95 1.06 34.58
C TYR A 81 4.35 0.42 34.66
N GLU A 82 5.28 1.12 35.31
CA GLU A 82 6.63 0.60 35.48
C GLU A 82 6.70 -0.29 36.73
N GLU A 83 7.21 -1.52 36.58
CA GLU A 83 7.41 -2.46 37.67
C GLU A 83 8.72 -3.23 37.46
N ASN A 84 9.60 -3.23 38.47
CA ASN A 84 10.89 -3.93 38.45
C ASN A 84 11.76 -3.62 37.22
N GLY A 85 11.73 -2.36 36.77
CA GLY A 85 12.49 -1.90 35.60
C GLY A 85 11.95 -2.40 34.26
N GLY A 86 10.70 -2.86 34.19
CA GLY A 86 9.96 -3.16 32.96
C GLY A 86 8.60 -2.46 32.93
N PHE A 87 7.93 -2.47 31.78
CA PHE A 87 6.57 -1.95 31.64
C PHE A 87 5.55 -3.10 31.67
N VAL A 88 4.53 -2.95 32.51
CA VAL A 88 3.44 -3.93 32.70
C VAL A 88 2.12 -3.29 32.29
N LEU A 89 1.30 -4.02 31.54
CA LEU A 89 -0.05 -3.55 31.20
C LEU A 89 -0.91 -3.46 32.46
N VAL A 90 -1.62 -2.35 32.63
CA VAL A 90 -2.60 -2.23 33.71
C VAL A 90 -3.73 -3.25 33.52
N GLU A 91 -4.26 -3.78 34.63
CA GLU A 91 -5.29 -4.82 34.61
C GLU A 91 -6.54 -4.40 33.82
N GLN A 92 -6.87 -3.10 33.82
CA GLN A 92 -7.98 -2.56 33.04
C GLN A 92 -7.76 -2.69 31.53
N THR A 93 -6.54 -2.45 31.04
CA THR A 93 -6.18 -2.64 29.62
C THR A 93 -6.16 -4.13 29.26
N LEU A 94 -5.64 -4.99 30.15
CA LEU A 94 -5.66 -6.44 29.96
C LEU A 94 -7.09 -6.98 29.92
N LYS A 95 -7.97 -6.48 30.77
CA LYS A 95 -9.39 -6.83 30.79
C LYS A 95 -10.08 -6.35 29.52
N TRP A 96 -9.83 -5.11 29.08
CA TRP A 96 -10.36 -4.59 27.83
C TRP A 96 -9.93 -5.44 26.63
N LEU A 97 -8.64 -5.79 26.52
CA LEU A 97 -8.13 -6.68 25.48
C LEU A 97 -8.80 -8.07 25.52
N ARG A 98 -9.01 -8.63 26.72
CA ARG A 98 -9.70 -9.91 26.91
C ARG A 98 -11.14 -9.86 26.45
N ASP A 99 -11.88 -8.84 26.88
CA ASP A 99 -13.30 -8.68 26.57
C ASP A 99 -13.50 -8.44 25.07
N HIS A 100 -12.63 -7.65 24.43
CA HIS A 100 -12.65 -7.43 22.97
C HIS A 100 -12.35 -8.72 22.21
N LEU A 101 -11.29 -9.45 22.59
CA LEU A 101 -10.94 -10.72 21.96
C LEU A 101 -12.06 -11.76 22.11
N ALA A 102 -12.74 -11.78 23.25
CA ALA A 102 -13.89 -12.65 23.50
C ALA A 102 -15.12 -12.24 22.66
N ALA A 103 -15.39 -10.94 22.53
CA ALA A 103 -16.46 -10.42 21.68
C ALA A 103 -16.20 -10.72 20.19
N ASP A 104 -14.95 -10.58 19.74
CA ASP A 104 -14.53 -10.98 18.39
C ASP A 104 -14.71 -12.50 18.18
N GLN A 105 -14.38 -13.33 19.18
CA GLN A 105 -14.62 -14.78 19.14
C GLN A 105 -16.10 -15.12 19.01
N GLU A 106 -16.94 -14.45 19.79
CA GLU A 106 -18.38 -14.64 19.79
C GLU A 106 -19.02 -14.17 18.49
N ALA A 107 -18.62 -12.99 17.98
CA ALA A 107 -19.05 -12.46 16.70
C ALA A 107 -18.67 -13.39 15.54
N LEU A 108 -17.43 -13.90 15.53
CA LEU A 108 -16.95 -14.89 14.57
C LEU A 108 -17.74 -16.21 14.64
N ALA A 109 -18.09 -16.66 15.85
CA ALA A 109 -18.90 -17.87 16.05
C ALA A 109 -20.38 -17.68 15.69
N ALA A 110 -20.87 -16.44 15.71
CA ALA A 110 -22.24 -16.07 15.37
C ALA A 110 -22.46 -15.81 13.86
N ILE A 111 -21.40 -15.69 13.06
CA ILE A 111 -21.51 -15.66 11.59
C ILE A 111 -22.12 -17.00 11.16
N PRO A 112 -23.29 -17.00 10.50
CA PRO A 112 -23.82 -18.20 9.89
C PRO A 112 -22.96 -18.51 8.66
N LEU A 113 -21.81 -19.13 8.88
CA LEU A 113 -21.09 -19.80 7.81
C LEU A 113 -21.99 -20.93 7.32
N PRO A 114 -22.19 -21.10 5.99
CA PRO A 114 -23.00 -22.20 5.46
C PRO A 114 -22.53 -23.51 6.09
N SER A 115 -23.38 -24.05 6.97
CA SER A 115 -23.04 -25.18 7.81
C SER A 115 -23.10 -26.44 6.96
N PHE A 116 -21.99 -26.78 6.32
CA PHE A 116 -21.50 -28.15 6.10
C PHE A 116 -20.18 -28.20 5.31
N GLU A 117 -19.86 -27.16 4.53
CA GLU A 117 -18.78 -27.28 3.54
C GLU A 117 -17.51 -26.52 3.89
N LEU A 118 -17.54 -25.35 4.53
CA LEU A 118 -16.30 -24.58 4.74
C LEU A 118 -15.36 -25.20 5.78
N ASP A 119 -15.87 -25.71 6.91
CA ASP A 119 -15.02 -26.37 7.93
C ASP A 119 -14.51 -27.73 7.43
N THR A 120 -15.31 -28.43 6.62
CA THR A 120 -14.91 -29.66 5.92
C THR A 120 -13.90 -29.38 4.82
N LEU A 121 -14.08 -28.30 4.04
CA LEU A 121 -13.20 -27.85 2.97
C LEU A 121 -11.90 -27.29 3.55
N VAL A 122 -11.93 -26.52 4.63
CA VAL A 122 -10.74 -26.04 5.34
C VAL A 122 -10.02 -27.21 6.00
N LYS A 123 -10.71 -28.13 6.68
CA LYS A 123 -10.07 -29.34 7.26
C LYS A 123 -9.54 -30.28 6.17
N ARG A 124 -10.18 -30.37 5.00
CA ARG A 124 -9.76 -31.21 3.87
C ARG A 124 -8.67 -30.56 3.02
N LEU A 125 -8.73 -29.28 2.73
CA LEU A 125 -7.62 -28.50 2.17
C LEU A 125 -6.45 -28.55 3.13
N TYR A 126 -6.65 -28.35 4.44
CA TYR A 126 -5.60 -28.51 5.43
C TYR A 126 -5.07 -29.96 5.49
N TYR A 127 -5.90 -30.99 5.27
CA TYR A 127 -5.47 -32.39 5.18
C TYR A 127 -4.71 -32.70 3.88
N LEU A 128 -5.14 -32.16 2.74
CA LEU A 128 -4.53 -32.34 1.42
C LEU A 128 -3.23 -31.54 1.30
N ILE A 129 -3.24 -30.28 1.76
CA ILE A 129 -2.06 -29.45 1.97
C ILE A 129 -1.14 -30.15 2.96
N ASN A 130 -1.58 -30.62 4.13
CA ASN A 130 -0.67 -31.38 5.00
C ASN A 130 -0.20 -32.71 4.40
N GLN A 131 -0.95 -33.40 3.55
CA GLN A 131 -0.48 -34.62 2.90
C GLN A 131 0.63 -34.33 1.89
N GLU A 132 0.48 -33.30 1.07
CA GLU A 132 1.48 -32.92 0.07
C GLU A 132 2.63 -32.11 0.68
N VAL A 133 2.35 -31.18 1.59
CA VAL A 133 3.36 -30.47 2.40
C VAL A 133 4.11 -31.44 3.28
N VAL A 134 3.50 -32.43 3.97
CA VAL A 134 4.29 -33.42 4.72
C VAL A 134 5.12 -34.30 3.78
N LYS A 135 4.65 -34.66 2.58
CA LYS A 135 5.47 -35.40 1.60
C LYS A 135 6.62 -34.55 1.03
N ALA A 136 6.39 -33.28 0.69
CA ALA A 136 7.41 -32.34 0.20
C ALA A 136 8.39 -31.95 1.32
N HIS A 137 7.89 -31.65 2.52
CA HIS A 137 8.65 -31.32 3.71
C HIS A 137 9.47 -32.51 4.22
N THR A 138 8.99 -33.75 4.07
CA THR A 138 9.78 -34.96 4.39
C THR A 138 10.90 -35.20 3.36
N ARG A 139 10.66 -34.92 2.06
CA ARG A 139 11.71 -34.97 1.02
C ARG A 139 12.74 -33.84 1.17
N HIS A 140 12.32 -32.66 1.61
CA HIS A 140 13.19 -31.48 1.75
C HIS A 140 13.94 -31.44 3.09
N LEU A 141 13.32 -31.85 4.22
CA LEU A 141 13.99 -32.00 5.52
C LEU A 141 14.99 -33.17 5.54
N ALA A 142 14.81 -34.19 4.70
CA ALA A 142 15.83 -35.22 4.49
C ALA A 142 17.07 -34.67 3.76
N ALA A 143 16.92 -33.58 2.98
CA ALA A 143 18.01 -32.94 2.24
C ALA A 143 18.69 -31.80 3.03
N LEU A 144 18.04 -31.23 4.04
CA LEU A 144 18.55 -30.07 4.79
C LEU A 144 18.34 -30.22 6.30
N ARG A 145 19.43 -30.49 7.05
CA ARG A 145 19.61 -29.98 8.42
C ARG A 145 21.10 -29.85 8.79
N PRO A 146 21.47 -28.92 9.71
CA PRO A 146 20.76 -27.73 10.26
C PRO A 146 21.55 -26.42 9.96
N ALA A 147 21.11 -25.18 10.16
CA ALA A 147 20.33 -24.57 11.24
C ALA A 147 19.76 -23.19 10.80
N ASN A 148 18.45 -22.98 10.96
CA ASN A 148 17.80 -21.75 11.43
C ASN A 148 16.28 -21.90 11.26
N ALA A 149 15.56 -21.94 12.37
CA ALA A 149 14.10 -21.93 12.39
C ALA A 149 13.60 -20.54 11.98
N ALA A 150 13.03 -20.42 10.77
CA ALA A 150 12.52 -19.17 10.24
C ALA A 150 11.15 -18.77 10.83
N HIS A 151 10.93 -17.46 10.86
CA HIS A 151 9.77 -16.69 11.34
C HIS A 151 8.40 -17.20 10.84
N PRO A 152 7.29 -17.12 11.60
CA PRO A 152 5.96 -17.60 11.19
C PRO A 152 5.43 -17.05 9.87
N LEU A 153 5.73 -15.77 9.55
CA LEU A 153 5.42 -15.19 8.23
C LEU A 153 6.10 -15.92 7.06
N VAL A 154 7.31 -16.47 7.26
CA VAL A 154 7.99 -17.27 6.23
C VAL A 154 7.26 -18.60 6.01
N LYS A 155 6.64 -19.17 7.05
CA LYS A 155 5.82 -20.39 6.93
C LYS A 155 4.50 -20.11 6.18
N ILE A 156 3.88 -18.96 6.41
CA ILE A 156 2.66 -18.54 5.71
C ILE A 156 2.98 -18.24 4.23
N ASP A 157 4.05 -17.48 3.95
CA ASP A 157 4.49 -17.20 2.58
C ASP A 157 4.84 -18.51 1.83
N HIS A 158 5.45 -19.49 2.50
CA HIS A 158 5.76 -20.79 1.92
C HIS A 158 4.50 -21.62 1.64
N ALA A 159 3.57 -21.71 2.60
CA ALA A 159 2.31 -22.43 2.43
C ALA A 159 1.44 -21.83 1.32
N LEU A 160 1.42 -20.50 1.20
CA LEU A 160 0.74 -19.79 0.11
C LEU A 160 1.41 -20.07 -1.24
N THR A 161 2.75 -20.10 -1.28
CA THR A 161 3.49 -20.46 -2.50
C THR A 161 3.18 -21.89 -2.92
N GLU A 162 3.19 -22.85 -1.99
CA GLU A 162 2.84 -24.25 -2.27
C GLU A 162 1.38 -24.39 -2.74
N LEU A 163 0.45 -23.66 -2.13
CA LEU A 163 -0.96 -23.59 -2.55
C LEU A 163 -1.13 -23.02 -3.96
N MET A 164 -0.36 -21.98 -4.31
CA MET A 164 -0.39 -21.40 -5.66
C MET A 164 0.27 -22.29 -6.72
N THR A 165 1.17 -23.21 -6.32
CA THR A 165 1.78 -24.19 -7.23
C THR A 165 0.96 -25.48 -7.41
N LEU A 166 -0.12 -25.67 -6.65
CA LEU A 166 -1.04 -26.78 -6.87
C LEU A 166 -1.80 -26.52 -8.17
N SER A 167 -1.36 -27.17 -9.25
CA SER A 167 -1.98 -27.04 -10.57
C SER A 167 -3.41 -27.56 -10.57
N ALA A 168 -4.24 -27.04 -11.48
CA ALA A 168 -5.58 -27.58 -11.74
C ALA A 168 -5.54 -29.10 -12.01
N GLU A 169 -4.50 -29.58 -12.70
CA GLU A 169 -4.27 -31.02 -12.93
C GLU A 169 -4.06 -31.82 -11.64
N SER A 170 -3.38 -31.23 -10.64
CA SER A 170 -3.17 -31.87 -9.34
C SER A 170 -4.49 -31.97 -8.56
N MET A 171 -5.35 -30.96 -8.67
CA MET A 171 -6.68 -30.98 -8.09
C MET A 171 -7.58 -32.02 -8.76
N ASP A 172 -7.60 -32.07 -10.10
CA ASP A 172 -8.41 -33.04 -10.86
C ASP A 172 -8.04 -34.48 -10.53
N ALA A 173 -6.74 -34.78 -10.43
CA ALA A 173 -6.26 -36.11 -10.05
C ALA A 173 -6.67 -36.51 -8.62
N LEU A 174 -6.74 -35.54 -7.71
CA LEU A 174 -7.15 -35.76 -6.32
C LEU A 174 -8.66 -35.92 -6.17
N THR A 175 -9.46 -35.21 -6.97
CA THR A 175 -10.92 -35.18 -6.83
C THR A 175 -11.63 -36.26 -7.64
N ALA A 176 -11.07 -36.69 -8.78
CA ALA A 176 -11.68 -37.67 -9.68
C ALA A 176 -11.95 -39.05 -9.05
N GLN A 177 -11.27 -39.39 -7.94
CA GLN A 177 -11.45 -40.67 -7.25
C GLN A 177 -12.54 -40.64 -6.17
N VAL A 178 -13.01 -39.46 -5.76
CA VAL A 178 -13.77 -39.29 -4.51
C VAL A 178 -15.08 -38.55 -4.72
N PHE A 179 -15.16 -37.65 -5.69
CA PHE A 179 -16.29 -36.74 -5.89
C PHE A 179 -17.01 -37.00 -7.21
N SER A 180 -18.30 -36.76 -7.26
CA SER A 180 -19.08 -36.71 -8.50
C SER A 180 -18.61 -35.56 -9.41
N GLU A 181 -18.94 -35.60 -10.70
CA GLU A 181 -18.57 -34.53 -11.64
C GLU A 181 -19.11 -33.15 -11.22
N GLU A 182 -20.31 -33.09 -10.63
CA GLU A 182 -20.92 -31.85 -10.11
C GLU A 182 -20.16 -31.30 -8.90
N GLU A 183 -19.83 -32.17 -7.93
CA GLU A 183 -19.00 -31.79 -6.78
C GLU A 183 -17.58 -31.36 -7.20
N GLN A 184 -17.01 -32.00 -8.22
CA GLN A 184 -15.72 -31.60 -8.80
C GLN A 184 -15.79 -30.20 -9.43
N ALA A 185 -16.86 -29.91 -10.18
CA ALA A 185 -17.07 -28.59 -10.78
C ALA A 185 -17.23 -27.51 -9.71
N GLN A 186 -18.01 -27.76 -8.65
CA GLN A 186 -18.17 -26.82 -7.54
C GLN A 186 -16.85 -26.61 -6.77
N LEU A 187 -16.12 -27.69 -6.45
CA LEU A 187 -14.81 -27.60 -5.80
C LEU A 187 -13.80 -26.81 -6.62
N ARG A 188 -13.82 -26.97 -7.95
CA ARG A 188 -12.97 -26.18 -8.85
C ARG A 188 -13.36 -24.70 -8.80
N ALA A 189 -14.66 -24.38 -8.87
CA ALA A 189 -15.14 -23.01 -8.78
C ALA A 189 -14.77 -22.35 -7.44
N ASP A 190 -14.92 -23.07 -6.32
CA ASP A 190 -14.55 -22.58 -4.99
C ASP A 190 -13.05 -22.39 -4.84
N PHE A 191 -12.24 -23.31 -5.40
CA PHE A 191 -10.79 -23.21 -5.40
C PHE A 191 -10.30 -22.04 -6.26
N GLU A 192 -10.86 -21.85 -7.45
CA GLU A 192 -10.58 -20.69 -8.30
C GLU A 192 -10.98 -19.38 -7.60
N ALA A 193 -12.13 -19.34 -6.91
CA ALA A 193 -12.55 -18.18 -6.13
C ALA A 193 -11.57 -17.89 -4.97
N LEU A 194 -11.11 -18.93 -4.26
CA LEU A 194 -10.10 -18.81 -3.21
C LEU A 194 -8.76 -18.31 -3.75
N LEU A 195 -8.27 -18.89 -4.85
CA LEU A 195 -7.04 -18.45 -5.51
C LEU A 195 -7.15 -17.00 -5.95
N ASN A 196 -8.25 -16.61 -6.58
CA ASN A 196 -8.51 -15.22 -6.95
C ASN A 196 -8.47 -14.28 -5.74
N HIS A 197 -9.05 -14.69 -4.62
CA HIS A 197 -9.00 -13.91 -3.38
C HIS A 197 -7.56 -13.81 -2.82
N LEU A 198 -6.79 -14.90 -2.85
CA LEU A 198 -5.38 -14.92 -2.43
C LEU A 198 -4.52 -14.04 -3.33
N TYR A 199 -4.68 -14.12 -4.65
CA TYR A 199 -3.98 -13.27 -5.61
C TYR A 199 -4.32 -11.80 -5.43
N GLN A 200 -5.58 -11.46 -5.19
CA GLN A 200 -5.99 -10.09 -4.82
C GLN A 200 -5.29 -9.64 -3.55
N HIS A 201 -5.28 -10.46 -2.50
CA HIS A 201 -4.63 -10.13 -1.23
C HIS A 201 -3.11 -9.94 -1.38
N ILE A 202 -2.43 -10.79 -2.15
CA ILE A 202 -1.00 -10.65 -2.44
C ILE A 202 -0.75 -9.39 -3.29
N GLY A 203 -1.62 -9.11 -4.27
CA GLY A 203 -1.60 -7.89 -5.06
C GLY A 203 -1.69 -6.62 -4.19
N LEU A 204 -2.55 -6.62 -3.17
CA LEU A 204 -2.64 -5.52 -2.20
C LEU A 204 -1.36 -5.36 -1.36
N LYS A 205 -0.75 -6.47 -0.93
CA LYS A 205 0.56 -6.44 -0.25
C LYS A 205 1.67 -5.92 -1.17
N LEU A 206 1.66 -6.32 -2.43
CA LEU A 206 2.57 -5.79 -3.46
C LEU A 206 2.39 -4.28 -3.63
N TRP A 207 1.16 -3.77 -3.64
CA TRP A 207 0.90 -2.33 -3.69
C TRP A 207 1.46 -1.57 -2.49
N SER A 208 1.26 -2.10 -1.28
CA SER A 208 1.87 -1.51 -0.08
C SER A 208 3.39 -1.47 -0.19
N LEU A 209 3.99 -2.56 -0.68
CA LEU A 209 5.43 -2.67 -0.83
C LEU A 209 5.99 -1.77 -1.94
N LEU A 210 5.26 -1.62 -3.06
CA LEU A 210 5.58 -0.67 -4.13
C LEU A 210 5.59 0.76 -3.62
N ARG A 211 4.54 1.15 -2.87
CA ARG A 211 4.48 2.48 -2.24
C ARG A 211 5.67 2.72 -1.31
N GLN A 212 5.98 1.76 -0.44
CA GLN A 212 7.14 1.87 0.44
C GLN A 212 8.45 1.96 -0.35
N THR A 213 8.58 1.19 -1.44
CA THR A 213 9.76 1.24 -2.32
C THR A 213 9.88 2.60 -3.02
N HIS A 214 8.78 3.16 -3.50
CA HIS A 214 8.71 4.52 -4.05
C HIS A 214 9.15 5.57 -3.02
N GLU A 215 8.62 5.51 -1.80
CA GLU A 215 9.02 6.42 -0.72
C GLU A 215 10.53 6.31 -0.43
N GLN A 216 11.13 5.11 -0.52
CA GLN A 216 12.58 4.96 -0.40
C GLN A 216 13.34 5.56 -1.59
N PHE A 217 12.83 5.43 -2.82
CA PHE A 217 13.40 6.12 -3.98
C PHE A 217 13.36 7.63 -3.81
N LEU A 218 12.20 8.20 -3.45
CA LEU A 218 12.04 9.63 -3.19
C LEU A 218 12.97 10.12 -2.07
N ASN A 219 13.15 9.34 -1.00
CA ASN A 219 14.10 9.68 0.05
C ASN A 219 15.56 9.64 -0.44
N LEU A 220 15.89 8.67 -1.29
CA LEU A 220 17.23 8.51 -1.85
C LEU A 220 17.59 9.68 -2.78
N VAL A 221 16.70 10.02 -3.72
CA VAL A 221 16.98 11.03 -4.77
C VAL A 221 16.53 12.44 -4.39
N GLY A 222 15.57 12.58 -3.48
CA GLY A 222 14.91 13.84 -3.19
C GLY A 222 15.83 14.92 -2.61
N LYS A 223 16.96 14.55 -1.99
CA LYS A 223 17.96 15.55 -1.58
C LYS A 223 18.66 16.17 -2.79
N ALA A 224 19.10 15.36 -3.75
CA ALA A 224 19.74 15.84 -4.97
C ALA A 224 18.76 16.66 -5.80
N GLU A 225 17.52 16.17 -5.93
CA GLU A 225 16.46 16.90 -6.60
C GLU A 225 16.22 18.27 -5.93
N ARG A 226 16.05 18.33 -4.59
CA ARG A 226 15.88 19.61 -3.86
C ARG A 226 17.02 20.58 -4.07
N MET A 227 18.26 20.10 -4.18
CA MET A 227 19.41 20.96 -4.48
C MET A 227 19.32 21.55 -5.89
N VAL A 228 19.02 20.73 -6.89
CA VAL A 228 18.84 21.20 -8.28
C VAL A 228 17.63 22.14 -8.38
N MET A 229 16.49 21.79 -7.76
CA MET A 229 15.30 22.65 -7.69
C MET A 229 15.62 24.01 -7.09
N SER A 230 16.34 24.04 -5.96
CA SER A 230 16.75 25.29 -5.32
C SER A 230 17.70 26.11 -6.18
N ALA A 231 18.64 25.48 -6.87
CA ALA A 231 19.57 26.15 -7.78
C ALA A 231 18.86 26.78 -8.99
N LEU A 232 17.79 26.14 -9.47
CA LEU A 232 16.93 26.64 -10.54
C LEU A 232 15.87 27.65 -10.06
N GLY A 233 15.78 27.90 -8.75
CA GLY A 233 14.77 28.82 -8.18
C GLY A 233 13.34 28.29 -8.22
N TYR A 234 13.16 26.97 -8.21
CA TYR A 234 11.85 26.31 -8.26
C TYR A 234 11.36 25.85 -6.90
N SER A 235 10.06 25.98 -6.69
CA SER A 235 9.34 25.29 -5.62
C SER A 235 8.99 23.86 -6.05
N PRO A 236 8.62 22.96 -5.10
CA PRO A 236 8.20 21.59 -5.45
C PRO A 236 7.06 21.53 -6.47
N ILE A 237 6.07 22.44 -6.36
CA ILE A 237 4.94 22.46 -7.30
C ILE A 237 5.35 22.95 -8.71
N ASP A 238 6.36 23.83 -8.81
CA ASP A 238 6.87 24.26 -10.12
C ASP A 238 7.53 23.08 -10.86
N VAL A 239 8.30 22.25 -10.15
CA VAL A 239 8.93 21.04 -10.71
C VAL A 239 7.91 19.97 -11.05
N MET A 240 6.89 19.80 -10.21
CA MET A 240 5.77 18.90 -10.47
C MET A 240 5.03 19.26 -11.78
N VAL A 241 4.75 20.55 -12.01
CA VAL A 241 4.14 21.03 -13.28
C VAL A 241 5.12 20.94 -14.45
N LEU A 242 6.41 21.20 -14.23
CA LEU A 242 7.43 21.07 -15.26
C LEU A 242 7.59 19.62 -15.76
N TYR A 243 7.57 18.63 -14.86
CA TYR A 243 7.54 17.21 -15.27
C TYR A 243 6.27 16.88 -16.06
N ALA A 244 5.10 17.31 -15.60
CA ALA A 244 3.87 17.07 -16.37
C ALA A 244 3.93 17.72 -17.77
N ALA A 245 4.45 18.95 -17.88
CA ALA A 245 4.66 19.61 -19.17
C ALA A 245 5.73 18.92 -20.05
N PHE A 246 6.65 18.15 -19.47
CA PHE A 246 7.59 17.33 -20.25
C PHE A 246 6.93 16.06 -20.78
N ALA A 247 6.13 15.40 -19.95
CA ALA A 247 5.45 14.17 -20.31
C ALA A 247 4.30 14.38 -21.32
N LEU A 248 3.57 15.48 -21.16
CA LEU A 248 2.54 15.92 -22.10
C LEU A 248 3.25 16.66 -23.23
N ASP A 249 3.63 16.00 -24.31
CA ASP A 249 4.22 16.65 -25.49
C ASP A 249 3.23 16.53 -26.68
N PRO A 250 2.58 17.62 -27.14
CA PRO A 250 2.71 18.99 -26.68
C PRO A 250 2.02 19.24 -25.31
N PRO A 251 2.56 20.13 -24.47
CA PRO A 251 1.99 20.38 -23.16
C PRO A 251 0.76 21.29 -23.24
N THR A 252 -0.22 21.01 -22.39
CA THR A 252 -1.44 21.83 -22.23
C THR A 252 -1.74 21.99 -20.74
N LEU A 253 -2.33 23.14 -20.36
CA LEU A 253 -2.74 23.37 -18.98
C LEU A 253 -3.83 22.37 -18.56
N GLU A 254 -4.77 22.08 -19.46
CA GLU A 254 -5.83 21.09 -19.25
C GLU A 254 -5.25 19.69 -19.02
N GLY A 255 -4.21 19.31 -19.76
CA GLY A 255 -3.48 18.07 -19.54
C GLY A 255 -2.82 18.02 -18.16
N VAL A 256 -2.19 19.11 -17.71
CA VAL A 256 -1.60 19.20 -16.37
C VAL A 256 -2.68 19.09 -15.28
N ILE A 257 -3.82 19.76 -15.45
CA ILE A 257 -4.96 19.67 -14.52
C ILE A 257 -5.51 18.23 -14.48
N ARG A 258 -5.63 17.57 -15.64
CA ARG A 258 -6.07 16.16 -15.71
C ARG A 258 -5.07 15.22 -15.03
N TYR A 259 -3.78 15.47 -15.17
CA TYR A 259 -2.71 14.68 -14.56
C TYR A 259 -2.67 14.84 -13.04
N TYR A 260 -3.06 16.01 -12.53
CA TYR A 260 -3.12 16.33 -11.11
C TYR A 260 -4.54 16.70 -10.63
N PRO A 261 -5.52 15.79 -10.73
CA PRO A 261 -6.95 16.12 -10.60
C PRO A 261 -7.35 16.59 -9.19
N CYS A 262 -6.53 16.30 -8.19
CA CYS A 262 -6.75 16.71 -6.80
C CYS A 262 -5.98 17.98 -6.39
N HIS A 263 -5.30 18.67 -7.31
CA HIS A 263 -4.74 19.99 -7.04
C HIS A 263 -5.73 21.09 -7.41
N ASN A 264 -5.55 22.27 -6.81
CA ASN A 264 -6.32 23.45 -7.17
C ASN A 264 -5.97 23.89 -8.61
N PRO A 265 -6.93 23.88 -9.55
CA PRO A 265 -6.67 24.26 -10.94
C PRO A 265 -6.15 25.69 -11.11
N GLU A 266 -6.61 26.63 -10.27
CA GLU A 266 -6.10 28.01 -10.27
C GLU A 266 -4.64 28.04 -9.86
N LYS A 267 -4.26 27.22 -8.86
CA LYS A 267 -2.87 27.14 -8.43
C LYS A 267 -1.96 26.57 -9.52
N LEU A 268 -2.43 25.53 -10.22
CA LEU A 268 -1.71 24.96 -11.37
C LEU A 268 -1.58 25.99 -12.50
N ARG A 269 -2.62 26.80 -12.76
CA ARG A 269 -2.56 27.90 -13.73
C ARG A 269 -1.55 28.97 -13.36
N GLU A 270 -1.51 29.39 -12.08
CA GLU A 270 -0.49 30.33 -11.60
C GLU A 270 0.94 29.80 -11.83
N VAL A 271 1.18 28.53 -11.52
CA VAL A 271 2.47 27.88 -11.74
C VAL A 271 2.81 27.82 -13.23
N TRP A 272 1.84 27.44 -14.07
CA TRP A 272 2.00 27.39 -15.52
C TRP A 272 2.39 28.74 -16.12
N LEU A 273 1.72 29.82 -15.70
CA LEU A 273 2.02 31.19 -16.14
C LEU A 273 3.42 31.60 -15.69
N ARG A 274 3.81 31.33 -14.44
CA ARG A 274 5.16 31.62 -13.94
C ARG A 274 6.24 30.84 -14.72
N LEU A 275 6.03 29.56 -15.03
CA LEU A 275 6.93 28.77 -15.88
C LEU A 275 7.01 29.35 -17.32
N THR A 276 5.92 29.93 -17.81
CA THR A 276 5.90 30.64 -19.10
C THR A 276 6.71 31.94 -19.04
N GLU A 277 6.52 32.75 -17.99
CA GLU A 277 7.27 33.99 -17.75
C GLU A 277 8.77 33.74 -17.55
N HIS A 278 9.14 32.62 -16.92
CA HIS A 278 10.54 32.17 -16.80
C HIS A 278 11.12 31.63 -18.12
N GLY A 279 10.33 31.59 -19.20
CA GLY A 279 10.78 31.16 -20.51
C GLY A 279 11.10 29.67 -20.58
N VAL A 280 10.56 28.83 -19.68
CA VAL A 280 10.73 27.37 -19.74
C VAL A 280 9.61 26.68 -20.51
N ILE A 281 8.42 27.27 -20.51
CA ILE A 281 7.31 26.94 -21.41
C ILE A 281 7.09 28.17 -22.31
N ALA A 282 6.77 27.96 -23.58
CA ALA A 282 6.41 29.05 -24.49
C ALA A 282 5.15 28.70 -25.27
N GLN A 283 4.30 29.71 -25.46
CA GLN A 283 3.16 29.61 -26.37
C GLN A 283 3.66 29.69 -27.82
N GLN A 284 3.24 28.75 -28.66
CA GLN A 284 3.53 28.65 -30.09
C GLN A 284 2.21 28.57 -30.85
N GLU A 285 1.81 29.64 -31.55
CA GLU A 285 0.57 29.75 -32.34
C GLU A 285 -0.67 29.16 -31.63
N GLU A 286 -0.92 27.85 -31.79
CA GLU A 286 -2.06 27.10 -31.25
C GLU A 286 -1.76 26.19 -30.05
N HIS A 287 -0.50 25.98 -29.66
CA HIS A 287 -0.12 25.07 -28.58
C HIS A 287 0.97 25.66 -27.67
N TYR A 288 1.28 25.00 -26.56
CA TYR A 288 2.48 25.30 -25.78
C TYR A 288 3.56 24.27 -26.10
N ALA A 289 4.81 24.66 -25.90
CA ALA A 289 5.96 23.76 -26.00
C ALA A 289 6.97 24.07 -24.90
N LEU A 290 7.70 23.06 -24.45
CA LEU A 290 8.90 23.30 -23.67
C LEU A 290 9.94 24.02 -24.53
N THR A 291 10.56 25.06 -23.98
CA THR A 291 11.66 25.76 -24.63
C THR A 291 12.96 24.95 -24.51
N VAL A 292 14.03 25.41 -25.17
CA VAL A 292 15.37 24.85 -24.96
C VAL A 292 15.77 24.94 -23.48
N THR A 293 15.46 26.07 -22.82
CA THR A 293 15.69 26.26 -21.38
C THR A 293 14.90 25.27 -20.53
N GLY A 294 13.61 25.06 -20.83
CA GLY A 294 12.79 24.09 -20.10
C GLY A 294 13.33 22.67 -20.18
N ARG A 295 13.71 22.22 -21.39
CA ARG A 295 14.35 20.91 -21.59
C ARG A 295 15.70 20.80 -20.87
N ASP A 296 16.51 21.87 -20.86
CA ASP A 296 17.76 21.89 -20.10
C ASP A 296 17.55 21.74 -18.59
N HIS A 297 16.52 22.40 -18.04
CA HIS A 297 16.19 22.33 -16.62
C HIS A 297 15.75 20.91 -16.21
N ILE A 298 14.92 20.25 -17.02
CA ILE A 298 14.51 18.85 -16.80
C ILE A 298 15.72 17.92 -16.89
N ARG A 299 16.59 18.13 -17.87
CA ARG A 299 17.84 17.36 -17.97
C ARG A 299 18.70 17.48 -16.72
N LYS A 300 18.86 18.69 -16.16
CA LYS A 300 19.59 18.89 -14.89
C LYS A 300 18.96 18.15 -13.71
N LEU A 301 17.63 18.11 -13.62
CA LEU A 301 16.93 17.32 -12.60
C LEU A 301 17.22 15.83 -12.77
N PHE A 302 17.13 15.30 -13.99
CA PHE A 302 17.45 13.90 -14.30
C PHE A 302 18.92 13.55 -14.08
N ASP A 303 19.85 14.44 -14.44
CA ASP A 303 21.28 14.25 -14.19
C ASP A 303 21.57 14.20 -12.68
N GLY A 304 20.89 15.02 -11.88
CA GLY A 304 20.96 14.96 -10.42
C GLY A 304 20.48 13.62 -9.85
N ILE A 305 19.39 13.06 -10.38
CA ILE A 305 18.89 11.72 -10.02
C ILE A 305 19.88 10.63 -10.43
N LEU A 306 20.37 10.67 -11.67
CA LEU A 306 21.33 9.69 -12.19
C LEU A 306 22.63 9.68 -11.38
N ALA A 307 23.14 10.86 -11.01
CA ALA A 307 24.33 10.96 -10.18
C ALA A 307 24.16 10.25 -8.82
N VAL A 308 22.98 10.33 -8.20
CA VAL A 308 22.71 9.56 -6.97
C VAL A 308 22.73 8.06 -7.25
N PHE A 309 22.07 7.61 -8.32
CA PHE A 309 22.03 6.19 -8.67
C PHE A 309 23.41 5.60 -9.01
N GLU A 310 24.29 6.37 -9.65
CA GLU A 310 25.66 5.95 -9.96
C GLU A 310 26.51 5.72 -8.69
N THR A 311 26.11 6.27 -7.53
CA THR A 311 26.77 5.99 -6.23
C THR A 311 26.25 4.75 -5.52
N VAL A 312 25.19 4.11 -6.03
CA VAL A 312 24.57 2.95 -5.40
C VAL A 312 25.25 1.66 -5.83
N GLU A 313 25.85 0.97 -4.86
CA GLU A 313 26.48 -0.34 -5.04
C GLU A 313 25.73 -1.44 -4.27
N GLY A 314 25.91 -2.69 -4.70
CA GLY A 314 25.49 -3.88 -3.96
C GLY A 314 24.07 -4.39 -4.20
N ILE A 315 23.32 -3.79 -5.13
CA ILE A 315 22.04 -4.34 -5.61
C ILE A 315 22.30 -5.08 -6.94
N PRO A 316 22.02 -6.40 -7.03
CA PRO A 316 22.24 -7.16 -8.26
C PRO A 316 21.42 -6.60 -9.44
N GLN A 317 22.09 -6.16 -10.50
CA GLN A 317 21.43 -5.54 -11.66
C GLN A 317 20.52 -6.51 -12.40
N GLU A 318 20.89 -7.79 -12.50
CA GLU A 318 20.07 -8.83 -13.13
C GLU A 318 18.70 -8.98 -12.46
N GLN A 319 18.67 -8.99 -11.12
CA GLN A 319 17.42 -9.06 -10.35
C GLN A 319 16.55 -7.82 -10.55
N ILE A 320 17.18 -6.64 -10.69
CA ILE A 320 16.49 -5.41 -11.03
C ILE A 320 15.83 -5.54 -12.42
N PHE A 321 16.57 -5.96 -13.45
CA PHE A 321 16.02 -6.08 -14.80
C PHE A 321 14.90 -7.11 -14.89
N GLU A 322 15.04 -8.24 -14.20
CA GLU A 322 14.00 -9.25 -14.11
C GLU A 322 12.73 -8.71 -13.45
N LEU A 323 12.87 -8.06 -12.29
CA LEU A 323 11.75 -7.43 -11.59
C LEU A 323 11.09 -6.34 -12.44
N HIS A 324 11.89 -5.48 -13.08
CA HIS A 324 11.40 -4.45 -14.00
C HIS A 324 10.57 -5.06 -15.12
N SER A 325 11.06 -6.13 -15.76
CA SER A 325 10.35 -6.82 -16.85
C SER A 325 8.96 -7.30 -16.40
N ARG A 326 8.88 -7.92 -15.22
CA ARG A 326 7.61 -8.41 -14.64
C ARG A 326 6.64 -7.27 -14.30
N LEU A 327 7.11 -6.24 -13.62
CA LEU A 327 6.27 -5.07 -13.29
C LEU A 327 5.81 -4.32 -14.54
N ASN A 328 6.65 -4.29 -15.57
CA ASN A 328 6.30 -3.69 -16.85
C ASN A 328 5.27 -4.53 -17.63
N HIS A 329 5.29 -5.86 -17.49
CA HIS A 329 4.25 -6.73 -18.02
C HIS A 329 2.88 -6.40 -17.38
N VAL A 330 2.87 -6.24 -16.05
CA VAL A 330 1.67 -5.82 -15.29
C VAL A 330 1.13 -4.49 -15.80
N LEU A 331 2.00 -3.50 -15.96
CA LEU A 331 1.64 -2.19 -16.48
C LEU A 331 1.11 -2.25 -17.92
N GLY A 332 1.77 -3.03 -18.80
CA GLY A 332 1.35 -3.22 -20.18
C GLY A 332 -0.06 -3.82 -20.26
N ALA A 333 -0.34 -4.86 -19.49
CA ALA A 333 -1.67 -5.47 -19.45
C ALA A 333 -2.77 -4.52 -18.97
N ALA A 334 -2.43 -3.58 -18.07
CA ALA A 334 -3.36 -2.56 -17.62
C ALA A 334 -3.61 -1.48 -18.68
N ILE A 335 -2.57 -1.03 -19.39
CA ILE A 335 -2.69 -0.05 -20.49
C ILE A 335 -3.49 -0.62 -21.65
N ASP A 336 -3.29 -1.91 -21.97
CA ASP A 336 -4.00 -2.58 -23.06
C ASP A 336 -5.47 -2.90 -22.73
N ASN A 337 -5.90 -2.71 -21.47
CA ASN A 337 -7.28 -2.94 -21.06
C ASN A 337 -8.17 -1.71 -21.36
N PRO A 338 -9.12 -1.80 -22.30
CA PRO A 338 -9.96 -0.66 -22.70
C PRO A 338 -10.95 -0.19 -21.61
N GLU A 339 -11.15 -0.97 -20.54
CA GLU A 339 -11.97 -0.56 -19.40
C GLU A 339 -11.27 0.46 -18.48
N TYR A 340 -9.95 0.64 -18.63
CA TYR A 340 -9.15 1.51 -17.77
C TYR A 340 -8.74 2.78 -18.51
N ASP A 341 -9.09 3.95 -17.98
CA ASP A 341 -8.43 5.21 -18.36
C ASP A 341 -7.04 5.25 -17.71
N THR A 342 -5.97 5.04 -18.49
CA THR A 342 -4.58 4.96 -18.03
C THR A 342 -3.76 6.21 -18.35
N PHE A 343 -4.44 7.35 -18.58
CA PHE A 343 -3.81 8.60 -18.98
C PHE A 343 -2.63 9.03 -18.10
N GLY A 344 -2.75 8.93 -16.78
CA GLY A 344 -1.70 9.24 -15.83
C GLY A 344 -0.51 8.31 -16.01
N ALA A 345 -0.74 6.99 -16.01
CA ALA A 345 0.31 5.99 -16.19
C ALA A 345 1.07 6.17 -17.53
N GLU A 346 0.35 6.37 -18.64
CA GLU A 346 0.95 6.63 -19.95
C GLU A 346 1.74 7.93 -19.99
N THR A 347 1.28 8.95 -19.27
CA THR A 347 1.97 10.24 -19.15
C THR A 347 3.24 10.09 -18.33
N THR A 348 3.18 9.51 -17.13
CA THR A 348 4.35 9.24 -16.27
C THR A 348 5.44 8.49 -17.02
N ARG A 349 5.06 7.51 -17.83
CA ARG A 349 5.96 6.66 -18.62
C ARG A 349 6.85 7.42 -19.61
N ARG A 350 6.50 8.67 -19.94
CA ARG A 350 7.29 9.56 -20.81
C ARG A 350 8.37 10.34 -20.05
N LEU A 351 8.39 10.28 -18.72
CA LEU A 351 9.42 10.87 -17.85
C LEU A 351 10.72 10.07 -17.79
N GLN A 352 11.01 9.26 -18.82
CA GLN A 352 12.18 8.40 -18.83
C GLN A 352 13.47 9.21 -18.71
N LEU A 353 14.37 8.71 -17.85
CA LEU A 353 15.72 9.24 -17.74
C LEU A 353 16.42 9.19 -19.11
N PRO A 354 17.26 10.19 -19.43
CA PRO A 354 17.90 10.31 -20.75
C PRO A 354 18.88 9.17 -21.03
N ARG A 355 19.36 8.49 -19.97
CA ARG A 355 20.23 7.31 -20.06
C ARG A 355 19.63 6.20 -19.20
N PRO A 356 19.55 4.96 -19.72
CA PRO A 356 19.02 3.85 -18.95
C PRO A 356 19.96 3.51 -17.78
N HIS A 357 19.40 3.49 -16.58
CA HIS A 357 20.05 3.01 -15.37
C HIS A 357 19.14 1.99 -14.69
N PRO A 358 19.62 0.83 -14.18
CA PRO A 358 18.75 -0.20 -13.59
C PRO A 358 17.79 0.35 -12.52
N LEU A 359 18.31 1.15 -11.56
CA LEU A 359 17.47 1.79 -10.55
C LEU A 359 16.53 2.86 -11.10
N GLY A 360 16.93 3.54 -12.19
CA GLY A 360 16.08 4.50 -12.86
C GLY A 360 14.90 3.85 -13.56
N LEU A 361 15.12 2.71 -14.22
CA LEU A 361 14.05 1.89 -14.80
C LEU A 361 13.11 1.37 -13.71
N MET A 362 13.65 0.94 -12.57
CA MET A 362 12.82 0.52 -11.43
C MET A 362 12.00 1.65 -10.84
N MET A 363 12.59 2.84 -10.64
CA MET A 363 11.85 4.00 -10.17
C MET A 363 10.73 4.34 -11.16
N GLN A 364 11.03 4.40 -12.46
CA GLN A 364 10.05 4.67 -13.50
C GLN A 364 8.87 3.70 -13.46
N VAL A 365 9.09 2.38 -13.46
CA VAL A 365 7.98 1.41 -13.47
C VAL A 365 7.17 1.46 -12.16
N VAL A 366 7.80 1.81 -11.05
CA VAL A 366 7.11 2.02 -9.77
C VAL A 366 6.23 3.27 -9.84
N ASP A 367 6.74 4.38 -10.39
CA ASP A 367 6.00 5.63 -10.58
C ASP A 367 4.81 5.42 -11.54
N ASP A 368 5.02 4.70 -12.65
CA ASP A 368 3.98 4.35 -13.62
C ASP A 368 2.85 3.52 -12.97
N LEU A 369 3.20 2.53 -12.16
CA LEU A 369 2.23 1.69 -11.45
C LEU A 369 1.45 2.47 -10.36
N LEU A 370 2.09 3.45 -9.71
CA LEU A 370 1.40 4.34 -8.78
C LEU A 370 0.47 5.31 -9.51
N ALA A 371 0.88 5.82 -10.67
CA ALA A 371 0.02 6.64 -11.53
C ALA A 371 -1.18 5.84 -12.05
N LEU A 372 -0.99 4.58 -12.44
CA LEU A 372 -2.08 3.67 -12.79
C LEU A 372 -3.06 3.50 -11.63
N ARG A 373 -2.58 3.36 -10.40
CA ARG A 373 -3.44 3.26 -9.23
C ARG A 373 -4.28 4.53 -9.05
N ASP A 374 -3.70 5.69 -9.25
CA ASP A 374 -4.41 6.97 -9.13
C ASP A 374 -5.41 7.19 -10.28
N ASP A 375 -5.10 6.73 -11.48
CA ASP A 375 -6.02 6.64 -12.61
C ASP A 375 -7.22 5.74 -12.30
N LEU A 376 -6.99 4.53 -11.77
CA LEU A 376 -8.07 3.61 -11.38
C LEU A 376 -8.94 4.20 -10.27
N ARG A 377 -8.33 4.88 -9.29
CA ARG A 377 -9.06 5.64 -8.27
C ARG A 377 -9.90 6.75 -8.89
N ARG A 378 -9.33 7.51 -9.83
CA ARG A 378 -10.03 8.56 -10.58
C ARG A 378 -11.29 8.03 -11.24
N ASN A 379 -11.19 6.91 -11.95
CA ASN A 379 -12.35 6.30 -12.61
C ASN A 379 -13.47 5.97 -11.62
N VAL A 380 -13.12 5.48 -10.43
CA VAL A 380 -14.09 5.13 -9.40
C VAL A 380 -14.77 6.38 -8.82
N TRP A 381 -14.03 7.39 -8.36
CA TRP A 381 -14.67 8.56 -7.74
C TRP A 381 -15.33 9.51 -8.75
N GLN A 382 -14.87 9.56 -10.01
CA GLN A 382 -15.54 10.33 -11.06
C GLN A 382 -16.92 9.75 -11.41
N SER A 383 -17.08 8.42 -11.34
CA SER A 383 -18.39 7.78 -11.53
C SER A 383 -19.42 8.17 -10.46
N LEU A 384 -18.96 8.75 -9.34
CA LEU A 384 -19.77 9.27 -8.25
C LEU A 384 -19.97 10.80 -8.33
N GLU A 385 -19.59 11.42 -9.45
CA GLU A 385 -19.69 12.87 -9.69
C GLU A 385 -18.99 13.70 -8.60
N MET A 386 -17.92 13.16 -8.00
CA MET A 386 -17.09 13.88 -7.04
C MET A 386 -16.07 14.76 -7.75
N THR A 387 -15.77 15.93 -7.18
CA THR A 387 -14.57 16.68 -7.54
C THR A 387 -13.34 16.11 -6.84
N GLY A 388 -12.13 16.42 -7.32
CA GLY A 388 -10.89 15.95 -6.68
C GLY A 388 -10.76 16.40 -5.21
N VAL A 389 -11.18 17.64 -4.90
CA VAL A 389 -11.16 18.16 -3.52
C VAL A 389 -12.19 17.47 -2.61
N GLN A 390 -13.37 17.13 -3.13
CA GLN A 390 -14.37 16.33 -2.40
C GLN A 390 -13.85 14.93 -2.13
N TRP A 391 -13.24 14.30 -3.13
CA TRP A 391 -12.65 12.97 -3.00
C TRP A 391 -11.58 12.92 -1.93
N GLU A 392 -10.59 13.84 -1.95
CA GLU A 392 -9.52 13.82 -0.95
C GLU A 392 -10.06 14.08 0.47
N ALA A 393 -10.99 15.03 0.65
CA ALA A 393 -11.58 15.30 1.96
C ALA A 393 -12.36 14.08 2.50
N PHE A 394 -13.19 13.46 1.65
CA PHE A 394 -13.94 12.26 2.00
C PHE A 394 -13.03 11.09 2.35
N TRP A 395 -12.00 10.83 1.53
CA TRP A 395 -11.04 9.76 1.75
C TRP A 395 -10.24 9.94 3.05
N LEU A 396 -9.89 11.18 3.41
CA LEU A 396 -9.18 11.50 4.64
C LEU A 396 -10.02 11.30 5.89
N ILE A 397 -11.31 11.65 5.87
CA ILE A 397 -12.23 11.33 6.98
C ILE A 397 -12.32 9.81 7.13
N ALA A 398 -12.55 9.10 6.02
CA ALA A 398 -12.80 7.67 6.01
C ALA A 398 -11.61 6.82 6.49
N ASN A 399 -10.38 7.17 6.08
CA ASN A 399 -9.20 6.32 6.29
C ASN A 399 -8.22 6.85 7.35
N TYR A 400 -8.33 8.13 7.72
CA TYR A 400 -7.35 8.78 8.60
C TYR A 400 -7.99 9.51 9.78
N GLY A 401 -9.33 9.52 9.92
CA GLY A 401 -10.01 10.15 11.06
C GLY A 401 -9.77 11.66 11.16
N LEU A 402 -9.59 12.35 10.02
CA LEU A 402 -9.43 13.80 10.00
C LEU A 402 -10.81 14.47 9.99
N HIS A 403 -11.30 14.84 11.16
CA HIS A 403 -12.69 15.22 11.41
C HIS A 403 -12.98 16.73 11.29
N SER A 404 -12.01 17.57 10.90
CA SER A 404 -12.20 19.03 10.80
C SER A 404 -11.57 19.61 9.53
N VAL A 405 -12.05 20.78 9.12
CA VAL A 405 -11.54 21.53 7.97
C VAL A 405 -10.06 21.85 8.15
N GLU A 406 -9.66 22.25 9.35
CA GLU A 406 -8.29 22.65 9.69
C GLU A 406 -7.33 21.46 9.59
N GLN A 407 -7.75 20.29 10.08
CA GLN A 407 -6.99 19.04 9.98
C GLN A 407 -6.79 18.64 8.51
N ILE A 408 -7.87 18.67 7.71
CA ILE A 408 -7.82 18.32 6.28
C ILE A 408 -6.95 19.31 5.50
N ALA A 409 -7.18 20.62 5.68
CA ALA A 409 -6.42 21.66 5.00
C ALA A 409 -4.94 21.65 5.40
N GLY A 410 -4.62 21.38 6.66
CA GLY A 410 -3.26 21.23 7.15
C GLY A 410 -2.54 20.04 6.50
N GLN A 411 -3.24 18.90 6.38
CA GLN A 411 -2.71 17.69 5.76
C GLN A 411 -2.50 17.84 4.25
N LEU A 412 -3.35 18.60 3.56
CA LEU A 412 -3.36 18.76 2.09
C LEU A 412 -2.88 20.14 1.61
N LYS A 413 -2.15 20.89 2.44
CA LYS A 413 -1.71 22.26 2.13
C LYS A 413 -1.01 22.40 0.76
N ASP A 414 -0.28 21.37 0.33
CA ASP A 414 0.51 21.38 -0.90
C ASP A 414 -0.37 21.24 -2.16
N ARG A 415 -1.67 20.91 -2.01
CA ARG A 415 -2.64 20.88 -3.11
C ARG A 415 -3.06 22.26 -3.61
N GLY A 416 -2.76 23.32 -2.84
CA GLY A 416 -3.10 24.71 -3.19
C GLY A 416 -4.55 25.10 -2.93
N TYR A 417 -5.35 24.26 -2.28
CA TYR A 417 -6.68 24.62 -1.78
C TYR A 417 -6.58 25.36 -0.44
N LYS A 418 -7.52 26.29 -0.21
CA LYS A 418 -7.70 26.98 1.07
C LYS A 418 -8.65 26.16 1.95
N ALA A 419 -8.62 26.43 3.26
CA ALA A 419 -9.57 25.85 4.21
C ALA A 419 -11.04 26.03 3.79
N GLN A 420 -11.39 27.18 3.20
CA GLN A 420 -12.73 27.45 2.70
C GLN A 420 -13.15 26.49 1.57
N ASP A 421 -12.23 26.09 0.69
CA ASP A 421 -12.51 25.16 -0.40
C ASP A 421 -12.85 23.76 0.16
N TYR A 422 -12.12 23.33 1.20
CA TYR A 422 -12.43 22.09 1.92
C TYR A 422 -13.75 22.19 2.69
N ALA A 423 -14.05 23.33 3.32
CA ALA A 423 -15.35 23.52 3.98
C ALA A 423 -16.52 23.38 2.99
N GLN A 424 -16.41 23.98 1.80
CA GLN A 424 -17.42 23.82 0.74
C GLN A 424 -17.52 22.36 0.25
N ALA A 425 -16.39 21.68 0.09
CA ALA A 425 -16.37 20.27 -0.28
C ALA A 425 -17.09 19.39 0.76
N LEU A 426 -16.87 19.64 2.05
CA LEU A 426 -17.54 18.91 3.15
C LEU A 426 -19.05 19.21 3.22
N VAL A 427 -19.47 20.46 2.99
CA VAL A 427 -20.90 20.80 2.89
C VAL A 427 -21.57 20.04 1.75
N ALA A 428 -20.95 19.95 0.58
CA ALA A 428 -21.51 19.17 -0.53
C ALA A 428 -21.62 17.66 -0.20
N LEU A 429 -20.71 17.12 0.61
CA LEU A 429 -20.76 15.73 1.07
C LEU A 429 -21.83 15.52 2.16
N LEU A 430 -22.09 16.52 3.01
CA LEU A 430 -23.22 16.54 3.94
C LEU A 430 -24.56 16.55 3.18
N GLU A 431 -24.69 17.40 2.16
CA GLU A 431 -25.91 17.50 1.33
C GLU A 431 -26.21 16.19 0.58
N ARG A 432 -25.17 15.43 0.22
CA ARG A 432 -25.28 14.07 -0.35
C ARG A 432 -25.66 13.01 0.67
N GLY A 433 -25.68 13.34 1.96
CA GLY A 433 -25.94 12.39 3.04
C GLY A 433 -24.79 11.40 3.27
N TRP A 434 -23.57 11.68 2.80
CA TRP A 434 -22.40 10.80 3.00
C TRP A 434 -21.59 11.17 4.23
N LEU A 435 -21.78 12.39 4.74
CA LEU A 435 -21.23 12.83 6.01
C LEU A 435 -22.36 13.17 6.99
N GLU A 436 -22.01 13.16 8.26
CA GLU A 436 -22.76 13.74 9.36
C GLU A 436 -21.88 14.77 10.07
N TYR A 437 -22.52 15.79 10.67
CA TYR A 437 -21.83 16.84 11.40
C TYR A 437 -22.40 16.96 12.81
N HIS A 438 -21.59 16.63 13.81
CA HIS A 438 -21.94 16.77 15.23
C HIS A 438 -20.67 17.06 16.04
N ASP A 439 -20.83 17.73 17.19
CA ASP A 439 -19.71 18.11 18.06
C ASP A 439 -18.57 18.84 17.33
N GLU A 440 -18.96 19.72 16.39
CA GLU A 440 -18.07 20.50 15.53
C GLU A 440 -17.15 19.67 14.62
N LYS A 441 -17.50 18.40 14.39
CA LYS A 441 -16.70 17.42 13.64
C LYS A 441 -17.51 16.73 12.55
N TYR A 442 -16.81 16.33 11.49
CA TYR A 442 -17.36 15.57 10.36
C TYR A 442 -17.07 14.08 10.52
N TYR A 443 -18.11 13.27 10.34
CA TYR A 443 -18.04 11.81 10.39
C TYR A 443 -18.69 11.21 9.15
N LEU A 444 -18.32 9.99 8.79
CA LEU A 444 -19.05 9.25 7.76
C LEU A 444 -20.43 8.87 8.29
N SER A 445 -21.47 9.16 7.51
CA SER A 445 -22.78 8.54 7.72
C SER A 445 -22.73 7.05 7.39
N GLU A 446 -23.79 6.29 7.71
CA GLU A 446 -23.91 4.90 7.27
C GLU A 446 -23.87 4.76 5.74
N ASP A 447 -24.46 5.71 5.01
CA ASP A 447 -24.42 5.74 3.55
C ASP A 447 -23.00 6.03 3.06
N GLY A 448 -22.29 6.98 3.68
CA GLY A 448 -20.89 7.27 3.40
C GLY A 448 -19.97 6.08 3.64
N LYS A 449 -20.16 5.34 4.74
CA LYS A 449 -19.41 4.09 5.01
C LYS A 449 -19.64 3.06 3.90
N ARG A 450 -20.89 2.84 3.48
CA ARG A 450 -21.21 1.91 2.37
C ARG A 450 -20.56 2.34 1.06
N VAL A 451 -20.58 3.65 0.74
CA VAL A 451 -19.89 4.19 -0.43
C VAL A 451 -18.39 3.92 -0.34
N CYS A 452 -17.75 4.24 0.79
CA CYS A 452 -16.32 4.02 0.98
C CYS A 452 -15.93 2.54 0.83
N ILE A 453 -16.67 1.62 1.45
CA ILE A 453 -16.44 0.17 1.33
C ILE A 453 -16.54 -0.26 -0.13
N LYS A 454 -17.59 0.16 -0.83
CA LYS A 454 -17.80 -0.17 -2.25
C LYS A 454 -16.66 0.37 -3.11
N MET A 455 -16.27 1.63 -2.94
CA MET A 455 -15.19 2.24 -3.71
C MET A 455 -13.86 1.53 -3.50
N THR A 456 -13.49 1.26 -2.26
CA THR A 456 -12.27 0.51 -1.93
C THR A 456 -12.32 -0.88 -2.55
N ALA A 457 -13.45 -1.59 -2.47
CA ALA A 457 -13.60 -2.91 -3.09
C ALA A 457 -13.50 -2.86 -4.62
N ASP A 458 -14.03 -1.83 -5.28
CA ASP A 458 -13.95 -1.68 -6.73
C ASP A 458 -12.52 -1.33 -7.18
N ILE A 459 -11.83 -0.45 -6.45
CA ILE A 459 -10.41 -0.13 -6.67
C ILE A 459 -9.56 -1.39 -6.48
N ASP A 460 -9.73 -2.10 -5.36
CA ASP A 460 -8.96 -3.30 -5.03
C ASP A 460 -9.22 -4.43 -6.04
N ARG A 461 -10.46 -4.58 -6.53
CA ARG A 461 -10.79 -5.53 -7.60
C ARG A 461 -10.08 -5.17 -8.90
N ALA A 462 -10.11 -3.91 -9.32
CA ALA A 462 -9.44 -3.47 -10.56
C ALA A 462 -7.91 -3.65 -10.45
N LEU A 463 -7.33 -3.26 -9.31
CA LEU A 463 -5.93 -3.44 -8.99
C LEU A 463 -5.53 -4.92 -8.94
N GLY A 464 -6.35 -5.77 -8.33
CA GLY A 464 -6.12 -7.22 -8.24
C GLY A 464 -6.10 -7.87 -9.62
N LYS A 465 -7.03 -7.51 -10.51
CA LYS A 465 -7.07 -8.01 -11.89
C LYS A 465 -5.77 -7.73 -12.65
N VAL A 466 -5.18 -6.55 -12.44
CA VAL A 466 -3.91 -6.16 -13.08
C VAL A 466 -2.75 -7.07 -12.66
N TRP A 467 -2.74 -7.57 -11.42
CA TRP A 467 -1.71 -8.49 -10.93
C TRP A 467 -1.86 -9.93 -11.41
N LEU A 468 -3.07 -10.35 -11.81
CA LEU A 468 -3.32 -11.73 -12.22
C LEU A 468 -2.50 -12.16 -13.43
N VAL A 469 -2.03 -11.21 -14.25
CA VAL A 469 -1.14 -11.51 -15.40
C VAL A 469 0.23 -12.06 -15.00
N LEU A 470 0.62 -11.95 -13.73
CA LEU A 470 1.83 -12.57 -13.23
C LEU A 470 1.66 -14.03 -12.87
N GLU A 471 0.43 -14.53 -12.67
CA GLU A 471 0.11 -15.92 -12.28
C GLU A 471 1.19 -16.53 -11.35
N ASP A 472 1.97 -17.48 -11.86
CA ASP A 472 3.03 -18.22 -11.15
C ASP A 472 4.24 -17.37 -10.73
N ALA A 473 4.45 -16.20 -11.34
CA ALA A 473 5.54 -15.29 -11.04
C ALA A 473 5.24 -14.33 -9.88
N LEU A 474 4.01 -14.27 -9.37
CA LEU A 474 3.62 -13.34 -8.30
C LEU A 474 4.47 -13.48 -7.01
N PRO A 475 4.72 -14.70 -6.48
CA PRO A 475 5.51 -14.88 -5.26
C PRO A 475 6.96 -14.41 -5.43
N ASN A 476 7.57 -14.75 -6.58
CA ASN A 476 8.93 -14.37 -6.91
C ASN A 476 9.04 -12.85 -7.11
N THR A 477 8.00 -12.22 -7.66
CA THR A 477 7.92 -10.75 -7.82
C THR A 477 7.85 -10.06 -6.48
N TYR A 478 7.03 -10.55 -5.54
CA TYR A 478 6.97 -10.04 -4.17
C TYR A 478 8.32 -10.15 -3.45
N HIS A 479 8.98 -11.31 -3.55
CA HIS A 479 10.28 -11.51 -2.92
C HIS A 479 11.36 -10.59 -3.51
N ALA A 480 11.40 -10.44 -4.84
CA ALA A 480 12.33 -9.56 -5.53
C ALA A 480 12.10 -8.08 -5.15
N LEU A 481 10.85 -7.61 -5.15
CA LEU A 481 10.52 -6.25 -4.75
C LEU A 481 10.88 -5.98 -3.28
N ARG A 482 10.67 -6.96 -2.39
CA ARG A 482 11.03 -6.85 -0.98
C ARG A 482 12.54 -6.75 -0.79
N THR A 483 13.29 -7.51 -1.57
CA THR A 483 14.76 -7.46 -1.57
C THR A 483 15.26 -6.09 -2.04
N LEU A 484 14.66 -5.56 -3.11
CA LEU A 484 14.95 -4.20 -3.60
C LEU A 484 14.64 -3.14 -2.53
N TYR A 485 13.44 -3.18 -1.93
CA TYR A 485 13.05 -2.28 -0.84
C TYR A 485 14.08 -2.23 0.29
N TYR A 486 14.51 -3.39 0.80
CA TYR A 486 15.52 -3.42 1.86
C TYR A 486 16.90 -2.98 1.40
N GLY A 487 17.26 -3.24 0.13
CA GLY A 487 18.46 -2.73 -0.50
C GLY A 487 18.50 -1.20 -0.47
N ILE A 488 17.45 -0.56 -0.99
CA ILE A 488 17.32 0.91 -1.04
C ILE A 488 17.26 1.50 0.37
N SER A 489 16.47 0.90 1.29
CA SER A 489 16.34 1.37 2.67
C SER A 489 17.68 1.45 3.42
N LYS A 490 18.61 0.53 3.12
CA LYS A 490 19.96 0.55 3.71
C LYS A 490 20.81 1.70 3.15
N LEU A 491 20.55 2.11 1.91
CA LEU A 491 21.30 3.16 1.21
C LEU A 491 20.84 4.56 1.60
N VAL A 492 19.53 4.75 1.83
CA VAL A 492 18.96 6.03 2.32
C VAL A 492 19.61 6.50 3.63
N LYS A 493 20.14 5.58 4.44
CA LYS A 493 20.84 5.87 5.69
C LYS A 493 22.27 6.38 5.50
N LYS A 494 22.85 6.23 4.30
CA LYS A 494 24.21 6.71 4.00
C LYS A 494 24.14 8.17 3.53
N PRO A 495 25.11 9.02 3.91
CA PRO A 495 25.19 10.37 3.36
C PRO A 495 25.41 10.31 1.86
N VAL A 496 24.43 10.80 1.09
CA VAL A 496 24.54 10.96 -0.36
C VAL A 496 25.38 12.21 -0.65
N VAL A 497 26.49 12.00 -1.37
CA VAL A 497 27.30 13.09 -1.93
C VAL A 497 26.63 13.53 -3.21
N VAL A 498 26.13 14.76 -3.24
CA VAL A 498 25.50 15.35 -4.42
C VAL A 498 26.58 16.15 -5.16
N PRO A 499 26.78 15.95 -6.47
CA PRO A 499 27.70 16.76 -7.26
C PRO A 499 27.34 18.25 -7.19
N SER A 500 28.31 19.16 -7.34
CA SER A 500 27.98 20.59 -7.47
C SER A 500 27.20 20.83 -8.76
N VAL A 501 26.25 21.78 -8.71
CA VAL A 501 25.34 22.12 -9.82
C VAL A 501 25.94 23.23 -10.70
N ASP A 502 27.27 23.29 -10.81
CA ASP A 502 28.00 24.38 -11.49
C ASP A 502 27.88 24.34 -13.02
#